data_AF-A0A6B3EUK1-F1
#
_entry.id   AF-A0A6B3EUK1-F1
#
_cell.length_a   1.000
_cell.length_b   1.000
_cell.length_c   1.000
_cell.angle_alpha   90.00
_cell.angle_beta   90.00
_cell.angle_gamma   90.00
#
_symmetry.space_group_name_H-M   'P 1'
#
loop_
_entity.id
_entity.type
_entity.pdbx_description
1 polymer ?
#
loop_
_entity_poly.entity_id
_entity_poly.type
_entity_poly.pdbx_seq_one_letter_code
_entity_poly.pdbx_strand_id
1 'polypeptide(L)'
;YHAVGGAGVMREQLESLLTDSDLPNVELQILPKESPMNAALFGPFVIMSFSPSSAEDLVYGELNNGTVYYEEPGDTERFAALFRR
;
A
#
# COMPACT_ATOMS: atom_id res chain seq x y z
N TYR A 1 22.41 0.26 6.20
CA TYR A 1 21.24 -0.51 6.65
C TYR A 1 21.56 -1.11 8.00
N HIS A 2 20.88 -0.69 9.06
CA HIS A 2 20.88 -1.44 10.30
C HIS A 2 19.86 -2.56 10.14
N ALA A 3 20.29 -3.81 10.30
CA ALA A 3 19.36 -4.92 10.35
C ALA A 3 18.53 -4.78 11.63
N VAL A 4 17.24 -4.51 11.49
CA VAL A 4 16.28 -4.49 12.60
C VAL A 4 15.55 -5.82 12.56
N GLY A 5 15.73 -6.64 13.59
CA GLY A 5 15.26 -8.03 13.59
C GLY A 5 16.17 -8.95 12.78
N GLY A 6 16.51 -10.11 13.34
CA GLY A 6 17.29 -11.14 12.64
C GLY A 6 16.42 -11.99 11.71
N ALA A 7 17.01 -13.03 11.11
CA ALA A 7 16.30 -13.95 10.22
C ALA A 7 15.10 -14.67 10.89
N GLY A 8 15.17 -14.93 12.21
CA GLY A 8 14.04 -15.49 12.95
C GLY A 8 12.83 -14.56 13.01
N VAL A 9 13.07 -13.27 13.29
CA VAL A 9 12.01 -12.24 13.31
C VAL A 9 11.36 -12.10 11.94
N MET A 10 12.16 -12.04 10.87
CA MET A 10 11.61 -11.98 9.50
C MET A 10 10.75 -13.20 9.15
N ARG A 11 11.12 -14.40 9.63
CA ARG A 11 10.32 -15.61 9.41
C ARG A 11 8.97 -15.50 10.10
N GLU A 12 8.94 -15.14 11.37
CA GLU A 12 7.69 -14.97 12.15
C GLU A 12 6.79 -13.90 11.52
N GLN A 13 7.37 -12.80 11.04
CA GLN A 13 6.63 -11.74 10.34
C GLN A 13 5.98 -12.27 9.05
N LEU A 14 6.71 -13.04 8.23
CA LEU A 14 6.16 -13.64 7.02
C LEU A 14 5.07 -14.67 7.32
N GLU A 15 5.20 -15.47 8.37
CA GLU A 15 4.18 -16.41 8.83
C GLU A 15 2.89 -15.69 9.27
N SER A 16 3.03 -14.55 9.95
CA SER A 16 1.88 -13.69 10.29
C SER A 16 1.18 -13.15 9.05
N LEU A 17 1.93 -12.63 8.07
CA LEU A 17 1.36 -12.12 6.82
C LEU A 17 0.64 -13.21 6.02
N LEU A 18 1.16 -14.45 6.02
CA LEU A 18 0.48 -15.58 5.40
C LEU A 18 -0.84 -15.88 6.11
N THR A 19 -0.87 -15.85 7.43
CA THR A 19 -2.10 -16.05 8.21
C THR A 19 -3.14 -14.96 7.90
N ASP A 20 -2.70 -13.69 7.83
CA ASP A 20 -3.59 -12.58 7.51
C ASP A 20 -4.12 -12.65 6.07
N SER A 21 -3.35 -13.25 5.14
CA SER A 21 -3.78 -13.43 3.74
C SER A 21 -4.96 -14.38 3.55
N ASP A 22 -5.33 -15.15 4.59
CA ASP A 22 -6.56 -15.97 4.57
C ASP A 22 -7.84 -15.13 4.77
N LEU A 23 -7.71 -13.86 5.18
CA LEU A 23 -8.85 -12.96 5.34
C LEU A 23 -9.38 -12.52 3.96
N PRO A 24 -10.72 -12.47 3.77
CA PRO A 24 -11.32 -12.18 2.47
C PRO A 24 -11.07 -10.75 1.94
N ASN A 25 -10.54 -9.87 2.78
CA ASN A 25 -10.29 -8.46 2.50
C ASN A 25 -8.79 -8.11 2.58
N VAL A 26 -7.91 -9.11 2.58
CA VAL A 26 -6.46 -8.94 2.59
C VAL A 26 -5.88 -9.51 1.30
N GLU A 27 -5.11 -8.70 0.59
CA GLU A 27 -4.36 -9.13 -0.59
C GLU A 27 -2.87 -8.97 -0.31
N LEU A 28 -2.12 -10.07 -0.38
CA LEU A 28 -0.68 -10.06 -0.20
C LEU A 28 0.03 -10.11 -1.55
N GLN A 29 0.77 -9.06 -1.90
CA GLN A 29 1.52 -8.97 -3.14
C GLN A 29 3.03 -9.05 -2.87
N ILE A 30 3.73 -9.86 -3.67
CA ILE A 30 5.19 -10.01 -3.57
C ILE A 30 5.85 -9.24 -4.70
N LEU A 31 6.64 -8.23 -4.35
CA LEU A 31 7.36 -7.42 -5.33
C LEU A 31 8.75 -8.02 -5.61
N PRO A 32 9.12 -8.24 -6.88
CA PRO A 32 10.46 -8.63 -7.25
C PRO A 32 11.48 -7.57 -6.82
N LYS A 33 12.67 -8.03 -6.42
CA LYS A 33 13.77 -7.16 -5.97
C LYS A 33 14.20 -6.16 -7.04
N GLU A 34 14.12 -6.55 -8.30
CA GLU A 34 14.50 -5.77 -9.48
C GLU A 34 13.37 -4.83 -9.95
N SER A 35 12.26 -4.73 -9.23
CA SER A 35 11.14 -3.86 -9.62
C SER A 35 11.59 -2.39 -9.62
N PRO A 36 11.46 -1.65 -10.75
CA PRO A 36 11.97 -0.29 -10.87
C PRO A 36 11.14 0.73 -10.07
N MET A 37 9.90 0.40 -9.71
CA MET A 37 9.00 1.28 -8.95
C MET A 37 7.95 0.43 -8.24
N ASN A 38 7.74 0.66 -6.94
CA ASN A 38 6.68 0.02 -6.18
C ASN A 38 5.70 1.08 -5.63
N ALA A 39 4.46 0.66 -5.36
CA ALA A 39 3.40 1.55 -4.91
C ALA A 39 3.76 2.29 -3.60
N ALA A 40 4.52 1.64 -2.72
CA ALA A 40 4.91 2.17 -1.42
C ALA A 40 6.23 2.99 -1.42
N LEU A 41 6.79 3.33 -2.58
CA LEU A 41 8.10 3.99 -2.67
C LEU A 41 8.13 5.32 -1.91
N PHE A 42 6.98 6.00 -1.85
CA PHE A 42 6.81 7.27 -1.17
C PHE A 42 6.13 7.15 0.20
N GLY A 43 5.94 5.92 0.69
CA GLY A 43 5.26 5.61 1.95
C GLY A 43 3.93 4.89 1.76
N PRO A 44 3.30 4.48 2.88
CA PRO A 44 1.96 3.91 2.85
C PRO A 44 0.92 4.94 2.40
N PHE A 45 -0.09 4.47 1.69
CA PHE A 45 -1.24 5.27 1.29
C PHE A 45 -2.52 4.43 1.38
N VAL A 46 -3.66 5.11 1.43
CA VAL A 46 -5.01 4.52 1.44
C VAL A 46 -5.79 5.10 0.28
N ILE A 47 -6.36 4.24 -0.56
CA ILE A 47 -7.33 4.64 -1.58
C ILE A 47 -8.73 4.45 -1.00
N MET A 48 -9.52 5.51 -1.01
CA MET A 48 -10.93 5.47 -0.64
C MET A 48 -11.73 5.69 -1.92
N SER A 49 -12.42 4.63 -2.36
CA SER A 49 -13.31 4.70 -3.51
C SER A 49 -14.78 4.74 -3.10
N PHE A 50 -15.56 5.58 -3.76
CA PHE A 50 -16.97 5.80 -3.44
C PHE A 50 -17.87 5.53 -4.65
N SER A 51 -19.17 5.37 -4.42
CA SER A 51 -20.13 5.40 -5.52
C SER A 51 -20.09 6.78 -6.20
N PRO A 52 -20.20 6.88 -7.54
CA PRO A 52 -20.20 8.17 -8.24
C PRO A 52 -21.27 9.16 -7.76
N SER A 53 -22.35 8.65 -7.13
CA SER A 53 -23.43 9.46 -6.55
C SER A 53 -23.13 9.99 -5.15
N SER A 54 -22.05 9.53 -4.50
CA SER A 54 -21.76 9.78 -3.09
C SER A 54 -20.62 10.77 -2.90
N ALA A 55 -19.48 10.54 -3.55
CA ALA A 55 -18.29 11.38 -3.48
C ALA A 55 -17.31 11.00 -4.60
N GLU A 56 -16.30 11.86 -4.80
CA GLU A 56 -15.13 11.53 -5.62
C GLU A 56 -14.16 10.64 -4.83
N ASP A 57 -13.42 9.80 -5.54
CA ASP A 57 -12.37 8.97 -4.95
C ASP A 57 -11.25 9.85 -4.37
N LEU A 58 -10.65 9.38 -3.28
CA LEU A 58 -9.62 10.12 -2.56
C LEU A 58 -8.44 9.20 -2.22
N VAL A 59 -7.22 9.70 -2.38
CA VAL A 59 -6.02 9.06 -1.85
C VAL A 59 -5.51 9.83 -0.64
N TYR A 60 -5.31 9.11 0.45
CA TYR A 60 -4.70 9.60 1.67
C TYR A 60 -3.29 9.04 1.81
N GLY A 61 -2.31 9.89 2.06
CA GLY A 61 -0.93 9.49 2.32
C GLY A 61 -0.38 10.11 3.61
N GLU A 62 0.34 9.32 4.40
CA GLU A 62 1.11 9.80 5.54
C GLU A 62 2.56 10.10 5.12
N LEU A 63 3.01 11.30 5.43
CA LEU A 63 4.36 11.78 5.19
C LEU A 63 5.02 12.13 6.54
N ASN A 64 6.35 12.11 6.59
CA ASN A 64 7.07 12.45 7.83
C ASN A 64 6.76 13.86 8.38
N ASN A 65 6.26 14.76 7.53
CA ASN A 65 5.96 16.15 7.87
C ASN A 65 4.45 16.48 7.80
N GLY A 66 3.57 15.50 7.62
CA GLY A 66 2.14 15.75 7.56
C GLY A 66 1.36 14.69 6.81
N THR A 67 0.19 15.07 6.31
CA THR A 67 -0.68 14.22 5.52
C THR A 67 -1.00 14.90 4.20
N VAL A 68 -1.23 14.11 3.16
CA VAL A 68 -1.64 14.59 1.84
C VAL A 68 -2.94 13.91 1.42
N TYR A 69 -3.76 14.67 0.71
CA TYR A 69 -5.03 14.25 0.15
C TYR A 69 -4.99 14.54 -1.36
N TYR A 70 -5.23 13.52 -2.18
CA TYR A 70 -5.39 13.65 -3.63
C TYR A 70 -6.82 13.32 -4.02
N GLU A 71 -7.56 14.33 -4.48
CA GLU A 71 -8.95 14.20 -4.93
C GLU A 71 -9.06 14.28 -6.46
N GLU A 72 -8.01 14.74 -7.16
CA GLU A 72 -8.04 14.82 -8.62
C GLU A 72 -8.14 13.40 -9.23
N PRO A 73 -9.12 13.13 -10.11
CA PRO A 73 -9.32 11.80 -10.69
C PRO A 73 -8.06 11.20 -11.33
N GLY A 74 -7.24 12.03 -11.99
CA GLY A 74 -5.98 11.58 -12.59
C GLY A 74 -4.95 11.09 -11.57
N ASP A 75 -4.92 11.70 -10.38
CA ASP A 75 -4.05 11.27 -9.30
C ASP A 75 -4.57 9.97 -8.68
N THR A 76 -5.87 9.90 -8.36
CA THR A 76 -6.45 8.70 -7.73
C THR A 76 -6.38 7.47 -8.63
N GLU A 77 -6.62 7.63 -9.94
CA GLU A 77 -6.43 6.57 -10.93
C GLU A 77 -4.98 6.07 -10.99
N ARG A 78 -4.01 6.98 -10.89
CA ARG A 78 -2.59 6.63 -10.89
C ARG A 78 -2.20 5.78 -9.68
N PHE A 79 -2.66 6.14 -8.48
CA PHE A 79 -2.43 5.33 -7.28
C PHE A 79 -3.13 3.97 -7.38
N ALA A 80 -4.37 3.93 -7.91
CA ALA A 80 -5.09 2.69 -8.11
C ALA A 80 -4.40 1.76 -9.12
N ALA A 81 -3.80 2.31 -10.18
CA ALA A 81 -3.00 1.55 -11.14
C ALA A 81 -1.70 1.01 -10.53
N LEU A 82 -1.08 1.74 -9.59
CA LEU A 82 0.09 1.26 -8.85
C LEU A 82 -0.25 0.13 -7.89
N PHE A 83 -1.42 0.19 -7.23
CA PHE A 83 -1.87 -0.82 -6.26
C PHE A 83 -2.31 -2.14 -6.91
N ARG A 84 -2.96 -2.09 -8.08
CA ARG A 84 -3.45 -3.29 -8.78
C ARG A 84 -2.37 -4.11 -9.50
N ARG A 85 -1.10 -3.71 -9.41
CA ARG A 85 -0.01 -4.30 -10.20
C ARG A 85 0.77 -5.32 -9.38
#